data_AF-A0A5K1G5L2-F1
#
_entry.id   AF-A0A5K1G5L2-F1
#
_cell.length_a   1.000
_cell.length_b   1.000
_cell.length_c   1.000
_cell.angle_alpha   90.00
_cell.angle_beta   90.00
_cell.angle_gamma   90.00
#
_symmetry.space_group_name_H-M   'P 1'
#
loop_
_entity.id
_entity.type
_entity.pdbx_description
1 polymer ?
#
loop_
_entity_poly.entity_id
_entity_poly.type
_entity_poly.pdbx_seq_one_letter_code
_entity_poly.pdbx_strand_id
1 'polypeptide(L)'
;MGEDNISANSPQRRSGLLRDQVQLVKKTDNDRYEIVPIAGQLSFEKGFFIVIRACQLLAQKNDGLVLVGVAGPSGSGKTVFTEKVLNFMPSIVVISMDNYNDASRIIDGNFD
;
A
#
# COMPACT_ATOMS: atom_id res chain seq x y z
N MET A 1 6.61 -33.92 29.19
CA MET A 1 6.74 -32.80 30.15
C MET A 1 8.12 -32.14 29.99
N GLY A 2 8.46 -31.31 29.01
CA GLY A 2 7.76 -30.81 27.82
C GLY A 2 6.44 -30.06 28.07
N GLU A 3 5.95 -29.22 27.14
CA GLU A 3 6.49 -28.83 25.83
C GLU A 3 5.96 -27.40 25.48
N ASP A 4 6.66 -26.40 24.92
CA ASP A 4 8.10 -26.03 24.89
C ASP A 4 8.25 -24.51 24.49
N ASN A 5 9.36 -24.08 23.88
CA ASN A 5 9.68 -22.69 23.49
C ASN A 5 8.68 -22.04 22.52
N ILE A 6 8.06 -20.92 22.93
CA ILE A 6 7.42 -19.98 21.98
C ILE A 6 8.52 -19.12 21.36
N SER A 7 9.22 -19.69 20.37
CA SER A 7 10.21 -18.99 19.58
C SER A 7 9.55 -17.84 18.81
N ALA A 8 10.07 -16.63 18.95
CA ALA A 8 9.54 -15.44 18.30
C ALA A 8 9.57 -15.63 16.78
N ASN A 9 8.40 -15.77 16.16
CA ASN A 9 8.28 -16.10 14.74
C ASN A 9 8.68 -14.88 13.89
N SER A 10 9.98 -14.74 13.61
CA SER A 10 10.51 -13.81 12.62
C SER A 10 9.75 -14.02 11.31
N PRO A 11 9.31 -12.96 10.60
CA PRO A 11 8.59 -13.11 9.34
C PRO A 11 9.53 -13.73 8.31
N GLN A 12 9.45 -15.06 8.18
CA GLN A 12 10.25 -15.84 7.24
C GLN A 12 10.05 -15.25 5.85
N ARG A 13 11.14 -14.80 5.23
CA ARG A 13 11.15 -14.32 3.83
C ARG A 13 10.74 -15.49 2.92
N ARG A 14 9.44 -15.64 2.69
CA ARG A 14 8.90 -16.67 1.80
C ARG A 14 9.43 -16.39 0.39
N SER A 15 10.25 -17.31 -0.11
CA SER A 15 10.82 -17.29 -1.46
C SER A 15 9.76 -17.63 -2.53
N GLY A 16 8.64 -16.90 -2.52
CA GLY A 16 7.56 -16.98 -3.50
C GLY A 16 7.64 -15.86 -4.54
N LEU A 17 6.79 -15.95 -5.57
CA LEU A 17 6.66 -14.90 -6.57
C LEU A 17 6.13 -13.61 -5.92
N LEU A 18 6.39 -12.46 -6.54
CA LEU A 18 5.91 -11.15 -6.04
C LEU A 18 4.40 -11.10 -5.78
N ARG A 19 3.61 -11.83 -6.59
CA ARG A 19 2.15 -11.93 -6.41
C ARG A 19 1.75 -12.72 -5.15
N ASP A 20 2.60 -13.65 -4.69
CA ASP A 20 2.33 -14.54 -3.54
C ASP A 20 2.63 -13.83 -2.21
N GLN A 21 3.34 -12.68 -2.27
CA GLN A 21 3.59 -11.77 -1.16
C GLN A 21 2.38 -10.86 -0.87
N VAL A 22 1.49 -10.67 -1.85
CA VAL A 22 0.25 -9.88 -1.69
C VAL A 22 -0.84 -10.80 -1.16
N GLN A 23 -0.93 -10.91 0.16
CA GLN A 23 -1.89 -11.77 0.85
C GLN A 23 -3.09 -10.96 1.33
N LEU A 24 -4.27 -11.53 1.17
CA LEU A 24 -5.54 -10.93 1.60
C LEU A 24 -6.08 -11.72 2.80
N VAL A 25 -6.41 -11.03 3.88
CA VAL A 25 -6.99 -11.60 5.11
C VAL A 25 -8.33 -10.96 5.42
N LYS A 26 -9.25 -11.72 6.02
CA LYS A 26 -10.55 -11.19 6.47
C LYS A 26 -10.36 -10.54 7.84
N LYS A 27 -10.92 -9.35 8.05
CA LYS A 27 -10.92 -8.69 9.36
C LYS A 27 -11.83 -9.46 10.32
N THR A 28 -11.45 -9.55 11.59
CA THR A 28 -12.25 -10.23 12.63
C THR A 28 -13.54 -9.47 12.97
N ASP A 29 -13.50 -8.14 12.83
CA ASP A 29 -14.52 -7.22 13.33
C ASP A 29 -15.63 -6.89 12.30
N ASN A 30 -15.41 -7.16 11.01
CA ASN A 30 -16.35 -6.86 9.93
C ASN A 30 -16.09 -7.78 8.72
N ASP A 31 -17.07 -7.94 7.82
CA ASP A 31 -17.00 -8.80 6.62
C ASP A 31 -16.03 -8.28 5.53
N ARG A 32 -15.18 -7.31 5.86
CA ARG A 32 -14.19 -6.72 4.95
C ARG A 32 -12.84 -7.42 5.03
N TYR A 33 -12.14 -7.42 3.91
CA TYR A 33 -10.80 -7.94 3.74
C TYR A 33 -9.76 -6.81 3.72
N GLU A 34 -8.55 -7.12 4.17
CA GLU A 34 -7.39 -6.23 4.14
C GLU A 34 -6.14 -6.95 3.62
N ILE A 35 -5.16 -6.18 3.16
CA ILE A 35 -3.89 -6.70 2.64
C ILE A 35 -2.89 -6.80 3.80
N VAL A 36 -2.25 -7.98 3.93
CA VAL A 36 -1.20 -8.21 4.94
C VAL A 36 -0.01 -7.27 4.68
N PRO A 37 0.59 -6.65 5.72
CA PRO A 37 1.76 -5.80 5.56
C PRO A 37 2.90 -6.49 4.81
N ILE A 38 3.44 -5.81 3.80
CA ILE A 38 4.47 -6.35 2.92
C ILE A 38 5.84 -5.99 3.49
N ALA A 39 6.64 -7.01 3.81
CA ALA A 39 7.89 -6.84 4.53
C ALA A 39 9.07 -6.51 3.60
N GLY A 40 9.85 -5.49 3.98
CA GLY A 40 11.09 -5.09 3.32
C GLY A 40 10.91 -4.05 2.21
N GLN A 41 12.03 -3.48 1.76
CA GLN A 41 12.04 -2.50 0.67
C GLN A 41 11.84 -3.19 -0.69
N LEU A 42 11.00 -2.59 -1.52
CA LEU A 42 10.75 -3.00 -2.90
C LEU A 42 11.40 -2.01 -3.84
N SER A 43 11.88 -2.47 -5.01
CA SER A 43 12.17 -1.54 -6.11
C SER A 43 10.87 -0.95 -6.66
N PHE A 44 10.95 0.22 -7.29
CA PHE A 44 9.80 0.95 -7.81
C PHE A 44 8.85 0.07 -8.65
N GLU A 45 9.39 -0.71 -9.59
CA GLU A 45 8.63 -1.65 -10.43
C GLU A 45 7.96 -2.79 -9.62
N LYS A 46 8.63 -3.30 -8.58
CA LYS A 46 8.08 -4.34 -7.71
C LYS A 46 6.94 -3.79 -6.86
N GLY A 47 7.09 -2.58 -6.33
CA GLY A 47 6.05 -1.85 -5.61
C GLY A 47 4.82 -1.58 -6.49
N PHE A 48 5.05 -1.13 -7.72
CA PHE A 48 3.99 -0.90 -8.71
C PHE A 48 3.16 -2.17 -8.96
N PHE A 49 3.80 -3.28 -9.31
CA PHE A 49 3.11 -4.56 -9.53
C PHE A 49 2.29 -5.00 -8.30
N ILE A 50 2.88 -4.84 -7.11
CA ILE A 50 2.26 -5.20 -5.83
C ILE A 50 1.00 -4.35 -5.54
N VAL A 51 1.05 -3.04 -5.76
CA VAL A 51 -0.10 -2.15 -5.55
C VAL A 51 -1.25 -2.48 -6.51
N ILE A 52 -0.95 -2.70 -7.80
CA ILE A 52 -1.96 -3.15 -8.76
C ILE A 52 -2.63 -4.45 -8.28
N ARG A 53 -1.85 -5.44 -7.84
CA ARG A 53 -2.38 -6.71 -7.36
C ARG A 53 -3.20 -6.57 -6.08
N ALA A 54 -2.78 -5.70 -5.16
CA ALA A 54 -3.50 -5.40 -3.92
C ALA A 54 -4.88 -4.77 -4.20
N CYS A 55 -4.93 -3.75 -5.07
CA CYS A 55 -6.18 -3.10 -5.48
C CYS A 55 -7.14 -4.09 -6.14
N GLN A 56 -6.66 -4.96 -7.04
CA GLN A 56 -7.47 -6.01 -7.67
C GLN A 56 -8.08 -6.98 -6.65
N LEU A 57 -7.29 -7.44 -5.67
CA LEU A 57 -7.76 -8.38 -4.64
C LEU A 57 -8.79 -7.73 -3.71
N LEU A 58 -8.58 -6.48 -3.32
CA LEU A 58 -9.52 -5.72 -2.50
C LEU A 58 -10.85 -5.48 -3.24
N ALA A 59 -10.79 -5.00 -4.49
CA ALA A 59 -11.99 -4.72 -5.29
C ALA A 59 -12.79 -5.98 -5.69
N GLN A 60 -12.18 -7.18 -5.63
CA GLN A 60 -12.86 -8.47 -5.86
C GLN A 60 -13.54 -9.03 -4.60
N LYS A 61 -13.28 -8.46 -3.42
CA LYS A 61 -13.67 -9.04 -2.12
C LYS A 61 -14.36 -8.07 -1.18
N ASN A 62 -14.22 -6.77 -1.40
CA ASN A 62 -14.87 -5.72 -0.64
C ASN A 62 -15.81 -4.93 -1.54
N ASP A 63 -17.07 -4.81 -1.12
CA ASP A 63 -17.99 -3.86 -1.75
C ASP A 63 -17.69 -2.40 -1.32
N GLY A 64 -17.84 -1.49 -2.28
CA GLY A 64 -17.67 -0.05 -2.11
C GLY A 64 -16.32 0.48 -2.60
N LEU A 65 -15.87 1.58 -1.99
CA LEU A 65 -14.67 2.30 -2.41
C LEU A 65 -13.39 1.73 -1.77
N VAL A 66 -12.35 1.51 -2.58
CA VAL A 66 -10.97 1.30 -2.12
C VAL A 66 -10.24 2.64 -2.22
N LEU A 67 -9.82 3.19 -1.09
CA LEU A 67 -8.98 4.39 -1.01
C LEU A 67 -7.52 3.98 -0.80
N VAL A 68 -6.60 4.55 -1.58
CA VAL A 68 -5.15 4.28 -1.48
C VAL A 68 -4.42 5.58 -1.20
N GLY A 69 -3.76 5.66 -0.05
CA GLY A 69 -2.85 6.77 0.28
C GLY A 69 -1.45 6.52 -0.25
N VAL A 70 -0.85 7.52 -0.91
CA VAL A 70 0.55 7.48 -1.38
C VAL A 70 1.32 8.58 -0.64
N ALA A 71 2.28 8.18 0.19
CA ALA A 71 3.03 9.09 1.07
C ALA A 71 4.55 8.90 0.92
N GLY A 72 5.32 9.90 1.38
CA GLY A 72 6.78 9.93 1.33
C GLY A 72 7.31 11.33 1.01
N PRO A 73 8.64 11.57 1.14
CA PRO A 73 9.24 12.89 0.95
C PRO A 73 8.98 13.50 -0.43
N SER A 74 9.23 14.81 -0.56
CA SER A 74 9.28 15.46 -1.88
C SER A 74 10.36 14.81 -2.77
N GLY A 75 10.14 14.78 -4.08
CA GLY A 75 11.05 14.14 -5.05
C GLY A 75 11.08 12.60 -5.04
N SER A 76 10.41 11.91 -4.11
CA SER A 76 10.43 10.42 -4.02
C SER A 76 9.68 9.66 -5.13
N GLY A 77 9.11 10.37 -6.13
CA GLY A 77 8.42 9.77 -7.27
C GLY A 77 6.93 9.47 -7.07
N LYS A 78 6.28 10.00 -6.02
CA LYS A 78 4.83 9.80 -5.73
C LYS A 78 3.93 10.07 -6.94
N THR A 79 4.15 11.19 -7.63
CA THR A 79 3.36 11.61 -8.80
C THR A 79 3.54 10.63 -9.96
N VAL A 80 4.79 10.34 -10.35
CA VAL A 80 5.15 9.37 -11.41
C VAL A 80 4.59 7.97 -11.11
N PHE A 81 4.61 7.55 -9.85
CA PHE A 81 4.00 6.29 -9.41
C PHE A 81 2.49 6.28 -9.65
N THR A 82 1.81 7.35 -9.22
CA THR A 82 0.35 7.48 -9.33
C THR A 82 -0.10 7.61 -10.79
N GLU A 83 0.62 8.36 -11.63
CA GLU A 83 0.43 8.42 -13.08
C GLU A 83 0.57 7.05 -13.73
N LYS A 84 1.60 6.27 -13.35
CA LYS A 84 1.81 4.92 -13.86
C LYS A 84 0.68 3.95 -13.46
N VAL A 85 0.13 4.10 -12.25
CA VAL A 85 -1.05 3.36 -11.79
C VAL A 85 -2.31 3.77 -12.57
N LEU A 86 -2.55 5.07 -12.77
CA LEU A 86 -3.67 5.59 -13.56
C LEU A 86 -3.62 5.12 -15.02
N ASN A 87 -2.45 5.17 -15.66
CA ASN A 87 -2.25 4.71 -17.03
C ASN A 87 -2.49 3.19 -17.21
N PHE A 88 -2.21 2.39 -16.17
CA PHE A 88 -2.47 0.95 -16.18
C PHE A 88 -3.93 0.61 -15.80
N MET A 89 -4.54 1.40 -14.92
CA MET A 89 -5.88 1.19 -14.37
C MET A 89 -6.71 2.47 -14.53
N PRO A 90 -7.17 2.80 -15.75
CA PRO A 90 -7.79 4.10 -16.06
C PRO A 90 -9.17 4.32 -15.40
N SER A 91 -9.69 3.34 -14.66
CA SER A 91 -10.96 3.42 -13.92
C SER A 91 -10.81 3.99 -12.50
N ILE A 92 -9.66 4.57 -12.14
CA ILE A 92 -9.43 5.22 -10.84
C ILE A 92 -9.47 6.74 -10.95
N VAL A 93 -9.74 7.40 -9.83
CA VAL A 93 -9.62 8.86 -9.69
C VAL A 93 -8.41 9.19 -8.81
N VAL A 94 -7.60 10.15 -9.25
CA VAL A 94 -6.45 10.66 -8.50
C VAL A 94 -6.84 11.96 -7.81
N ILE A 95 -6.62 12.04 -6.49
CA ILE A 95 -6.78 13.26 -5.70
C ILE A 95 -5.38 13.65 -5.23
N SER A 96 -4.83 14.75 -5.76
CA SER A 96 -3.55 15.28 -5.27
C SER A 96 -3.78 16.08 -3.99
N MET A 97 -3.08 15.72 -2.91
CA MET A 97 -3.10 16.49 -1.66
C MET A 97 -2.36 17.83 -1.79
N ASP A 98 -1.44 17.95 -2.76
CA ASP A 98 -0.71 19.21 -3.02
C ASP A 98 -1.69 20.34 -3.40
N ASN A 99 -2.82 20.01 -4.04
CA ASN A 99 -3.88 20.97 -4.42
C ASN A 99 -4.66 21.52 -3.21
N TYR A 100 -4.51 20.91 -2.03
CA TYR A 100 -5.18 21.30 -0.78
C TYR A 100 -4.21 21.89 0.24
N ASN A 101 -2.92 22.03 -0.11
CA ASN A 101 -1.95 22.68 0.75
C ASN A 101 -2.14 24.20 0.69
N ASP A 102 -2.75 24.76 1.75
CA ASP A 102 -3.02 26.19 1.87
C ASP A 102 -1.71 26.96 2.13
N ALA A 103 -1.13 27.51 1.05
CA ALA A 103 0.11 28.27 1.10
C ALA A 103 0.04 29.51 2.03
N SER A 104 -1.16 29.98 2.41
CA SER A 104 -1.31 31.08 3.38
C SER A 104 -1.09 30.65 4.84
N ARG A 105 -1.02 29.33 5.11
CA ARG A 105 -0.73 28.74 6.42
C ARG A 105 0.73 28.31 6.59
N ILE A 106 1.60 28.64 5.63
CA ILE A 106 3.04 28.37 5.74
C ILE A 106 3.63 29.29 6.83
N ILE A 107 3.71 28.76 8.05
CA ILE A 107 4.46 29.36 9.14
C ILE A 107 5.94 29.02 8.95
N ASP A 108 6.67 30.00 8.44
CA ASP A 108 8.12 30.17 8.48
C ASP A 108 8.98 28.87 8.40
N GLY A 109 9.15 28.35 7.18
CA GLY A 109 10.23 27.42 6.86
C GLY A 109 9.96 25.93 6.98
N ASN A 110 8.80 25.46 7.48
CA ASN A 110 8.49 24.03 7.49
C ASN A 110 7.96 23.56 6.12
N PHE A 111 8.79 22.84 5.37
CA PHE A 111 8.45 22.20 4.09
C PHE A 111 8.14 20.69 4.26
N ASP A 112 7.64 20.30 5.43
CA ASP A 112 7.22 18.94 5.82
C ASP A 112 5.91 19.03 6.64
#